data_AF-A0A368GKZ6-F1
#
_entry.id   AF-A0A368GKZ6-F1
#
_cell.length_a   1.000
_cell.length_b   1.000
_cell.length_c   1.000
_cell.angle_alpha   90.00
_cell.angle_beta   90.00
_cell.angle_gamma   90.00
#
_symmetry.space_group_name_H-M   'P 1'
#
loop_
_entity.id
_entity.type
_entity.pdbx_description
1 polymer ?
#
loop_
_entity_poly.entity_id
_entity_poly.type
_entity_poly.pdbx_seq_one_letter_code
_entity_poly.pdbx_strand_id
1 'polypeptide(L)'
;MFDPALGCNSRPSTGQLSQNTSKERFTISTEFKPAVGSSEFLDIAFRASCHPSYFGAGCQRYCKSSFSYTCDSEGRKICAEGWEGEQCDQPICADGCKRGRCVEPGRCDCDHGFFGATCSECRRSENCRHGSCRDNQPFTCACEPGWGGIFCERDLEYCTRHQPCKNGGVCTNGGVRTDFTCQCPEGFVGATCDIQLPSICEHPGICRNGQYHLSVL
;
A
#
# COMPACT_ATOMS: atom_id res chain seq x y z
N MET A 1 -30.01 -33.27 2.80
CA MET A 1 -31.29 -33.26 2.06
C MET A 1 -31.70 -34.70 1.90
N PHE A 2 -32.70 -35.18 2.66
CA PHE A 2 -33.33 -36.46 2.36
C PHE A 2 -34.28 -36.22 1.20
N ASP A 3 -34.01 -36.87 0.07
CA ASP A 3 -34.90 -36.86 -1.09
C ASP A 3 -36.13 -37.74 -0.76
N PRO A 4 -37.37 -37.22 -0.72
CA PRO A 4 -38.55 -38.02 -0.41
C PRO A 4 -38.98 -38.94 -1.57
N ALA A 5 -38.26 -38.96 -2.69
CA ALA A 5 -38.76 -39.53 -3.95
C ALA A 5 -38.37 -40.99 -4.25
N LEU A 6 -38.02 -41.81 -3.26
CA LEU A 6 -37.98 -43.27 -3.43
C LEU A 6 -39.28 -43.90 -2.95
N GLY A 7 -40.37 -43.61 -3.67
CA GLY A 7 -41.57 -44.43 -3.62
C GLY A 7 -41.26 -45.80 -4.23
N CYS A 8 -41.24 -46.84 -3.41
CA CYS A 8 -41.16 -48.22 -3.88
C CYS A 8 -42.39 -48.53 -4.77
N ASN A 9 -42.21 -48.49 -6.09
CA ASN A 9 -43.17 -49.03 -7.04
C ASN A 9 -43.12 -50.57 -6.99
N SER A 10 -44.03 -51.19 -6.25
CA SER A 10 -44.20 -52.64 -6.23
C SER A 10 -45.00 -53.11 -7.46
N ARG A 11 -44.35 -53.83 -8.39
CA ARG A 11 -45.05 -54.72 -9.35
C ARG A 11 -45.61 -55.94 -8.60
N PRO A 12 -46.79 -56.47 -8.96
CA PRO A 12 -47.36 -57.62 -8.26
C PRO A 12 -46.67 -58.91 -8.72
N SER A 13 -45.71 -59.40 -7.94
CA SER A 13 -45.29 -60.81 -8.00
C SER A 13 -46.05 -61.61 -6.95
N THR A 14 -46.63 -62.74 -7.34
CA THR A 14 -47.31 -63.70 -6.47
C THR A 14 -46.32 -64.32 -5.47
N GLY A 15 -46.13 -63.64 -4.35
CA GLY A 15 -45.28 -64.03 -3.24
C GLY A 15 -45.36 -62.93 -2.20
N GLN A 16 -46.06 -63.19 -1.08
CA GLN A 16 -46.29 -62.20 -0.04
C GLN A 16 -45.01 -62.08 0.80
N LEU A 17 -44.08 -61.21 0.39
CA LEU A 17 -42.94 -60.81 1.21
C LEU A 17 -43.48 -60.04 2.42
N SER A 18 -43.16 -60.52 3.63
CA SER A 18 -43.49 -59.82 4.88
C SER A 18 -42.75 -58.49 4.94
N GLN A 19 -43.50 -57.38 5.01
CA GLN A 19 -42.93 -56.05 5.20
C GLN A 19 -42.78 -55.77 6.69
N ASN A 20 -41.55 -55.78 7.20
CA ASN A 20 -41.26 -55.36 8.56
C ASN A 20 -40.82 -53.88 8.55
N THR A 21 -41.49 -53.01 9.32
CA THR A 21 -41.17 -51.58 9.37
C THR A 21 -40.59 -51.22 10.74
N SER A 22 -39.26 -51.08 10.80
CA SER A 22 -38.57 -50.63 12.00
C SER A 22 -38.30 -49.12 11.92
N LYS A 23 -38.80 -48.35 12.89
CA LYS A 23 -38.42 -46.93 13.07
C LYS A 23 -37.25 -46.86 14.04
N GLU A 24 -36.05 -46.64 13.52
CA GLU A 24 -34.85 -46.43 14.33
C GLU A 24 -34.32 -45.00 14.18
N ARG A 25 -33.67 -44.50 15.24
CA ARG A 25 -32.95 -43.23 15.21
C ARG A 25 -31.50 -43.50 14.87
N PHE A 26 -31.08 -43.07 13.69
CA PHE A 26 -29.72 -43.28 13.20
C PHE A 26 -28.81 -42.15 13.67
N THR A 27 -27.61 -42.51 14.10
CA THR A 27 -26.51 -41.59 14.40
C THR A 27 -25.49 -41.69 13.27
N ILE A 28 -24.88 -40.57 12.90
CA ILE A 28 -23.78 -40.59 11.93
C ILE A 28 -22.63 -41.42 12.48
N SER A 29 -22.20 -42.43 11.74
CA SER A 29 -21.10 -43.33 12.08
C SER A 29 -20.50 -43.94 10.81
N THR A 30 -19.19 -44.18 10.84
CA THR A 30 -18.48 -44.96 9.81
C THR A 30 -18.69 -46.47 9.99
N GLU A 31 -19.16 -46.89 11.16
CA GLU A 31 -19.43 -48.28 11.50
C GLU A 31 -20.80 -48.72 10.98
N PHE A 32 -20.86 -49.93 10.45
CA PHE A 32 -22.09 -50.55 10.02
C PHE A 32 -22.90 -51.00 11.24
N LYS A 33 -24.18 -50.64 11.28
CA LYS A 33 -25.12 -51.21 12.24
C LYS A 33 -25.82 -52.41 11.59
N PRO A 34 -25.65 -53.63 12.13
CA PRO A 34 -26.35 -54.80 11.62
C PRO A 34 -27.82 -54.73 12.02
N ALA A 35 -28.74 -54.92 11.07
CA ALA A 35 -30.14 -55.22 11.35
C ALA A 35 -30.33 -56.73 11.22
N VAL A 36 -30.66 -57.40 12.33
CA VAL A 36 -30.85 -58.85 12.37
C VAL A 36 -32.23 -59.19 11.81
N GLY A 37 -32.26 -59.87 10.67
CA GLY A 37 -33.46 -60.53 10.17
C GLY A 37 -33.70 -61.85 10.93
N SER A 38 -34.95 -62.26 11.11
CA SER A 38 -35.23 -63.67 11.51
C SER A 38 -34.99 -64.62 10.32
N SER A 39 -35.05 -65.94 10.52
CA SER A 39 -34.57 -66.97 9.57
C SER A 39 -35.20 -67.00 8.17
N GLU A 40 -36.16 -66.12 7.88
CA GLU A 40 -36.78 -65.91 6.56
C GLU A 40 -36.50 -64.52 5.96
N PHE A 41 -35.59 -63.74 6.55
CA PHE A 41 -35.34 -62.33 6.21
C PHE A 41 -33.89 -62.06 5.83
N LEU A 42 -33.69 -61.05 4.98
CA LEU A 42 -32.38 -60.55 4.54
C LEU A 42 -31.69 -59.80 5.70
N ASP A 43 -30.45 -60.17 6.01
CA ASP A 43 -29.58 -59.37 6.88
C ASP A 43 -29.12 -58.13 6.12
N ILE A 44 -29.49 -56.95 6.61
CA ILE A 44 -29.14 -55.67 6.01
C ILE A 44 -28.31 -54.89 7.02
N ALA A 45 -27.18 -54.35 6.57
CA ALA A 45 -26.40 -53.40 7.35
C ALA A 45 -26.42 -52.03 6.68
N PHE A 46 -26.65 -51.00 7.47
CA PHE A 46 -26.64 -49.61 7.01
C PHE A 46 -25.61 -48.81 7.77
N ARG A 47 -25.10 -47.76 7.12
CA ARG A 47 -24.30 -46.70 7.74
C ARG A 47 -24.77 -45.36 7.22
N ALA A 48 -24.77 -44.36 8.10
CA ALA A 48 -25.05 -42.98 7.74
C ALA A 48 -23.77 -42.18 7.94
N SER A 49 -23.20 -41.66 6.87
CA SER A 49 -21.97 -40.86 6.89
C SER A 49 -22.21 -39.52 6.20
N CYS A 50 -21.52 -38.48 6.67
CA CYS A 50 -21.57 -37.18 6.00
C CYS A 50 -20.83 -37.23 4.65
N HIS A 51 -21.22 -36.32 3.76
CA HIS A 51 -20.38 -36.00 2.59
C HIS A 51 -19.01 -35.49 3.09
N PRO A 52 -17.89 -35.72 2.37
CA PRO A 52 -16.54 -35.38 2.85
C PRO A 52 -16.31 -33.93 3.28
N SER A 53 -17.14 -33.00 2.81
CA SER A 53 -17.08 -31.57 3.17
C SER A 53 -18.09 -31.14 4.24
N TYR A 54 -18.82 -32.08 4.84
CA TYR A 54 -19.81 -31.80 5.89
C TYR A 54 -19.45 -32.53 7.18
N PHE A 55 -19.59 -31.82 8.30
CA PHE A 55 -19.14 -32.25 9.62
C PHE A 55 -20.25 -32.06 10.67
N GLY A 56 -20.03 -32.67 11.84
CA GLY A 56 -20.94 -32.65 12.97
C GLY A 56 -21.98 -33.77 12.95
N ALA A 57 -22.67 -33.95 14.07
CA ALA A 57 -23.58 -35.07 14.31
C ALA A 57 -24.78 -35.16 13.33
N GLY A 58 -25.09 -34.09 12.61
CA GLY A 58 -26.16 -34.03 11.60
C GLY A 58 -25.69 -33.56 10.22
N CYS A 59 -24.37 -33.59 9.94
CA CYS A 59 -23.80 -33.15 8.66
C CYS A 59 -24.21 -31.73 8.26
N GLN A 60 -24.37 -30.82 9.23
CA GLN A 60 -24.86 -29.46 9.00
C GLN A 60 -23.75 -28.43 8.79
N ARG A 61 -22.52 -28.73 9.20
CA ARG A 61 -21.39 -27.80 9.10
C ARG A 61 -20.60 -28.09 7.83
N TYR A 62 -20.67 -27.19 6.85
CA TYR A 62 -19.85 -27.28 5.65
C TYR A 62 -18.46 -26.71 5.90
N CYS A 63 -17.42 -27.47 5.56
CA CYS A 63 -16.04 -27.00 5.52
C CYS A 63 -15.28 -27.70 4.39
N LYS A 64 -14.60 -26.92 3.56
CA LYS A 64 -13.69 -27.42 2.52
C LYS A 64 -12.43 -26.56 2.56
N SER A 65 -11.29 -27.18 2.85
CA SER A 65 -10.00 -26.50 2.96
C SER A 65 -9.70 -25.65 1.72
N SER A 66 -9.02 -24.53 1.92
CA SER A 66 -8.62 -23.56 0.90
C SER A 66 -7.15 -23.19 1.07
N PHE A 67 -6.66 -22.19 0.33
CA PHE A 67 -5.31 -21.67 0.49
C PHE A 67 -5.11 -20.90 1.81
N SER A 68 -6.18 -20.34 2.40
CA SER A 68 -6.12 -19.52 3.61
C SER A 68 -6.55 -20.24 4.90
N TYR A 69 -7.06 -21.47 4.81
CA TYR A 69 -7.44 -22.27 5.98
C TYR A 69 -7.56 -23.76 5.71
N THR A 70 -7.47 -24.55 6.78
CA THR A 70 -7.79 -25.98 6.80
C THR A 70 -9.00 -26.26 7.69
N CYS A 71 -9.64 -27.42 7.52
CA CYS A 71 -10.77 -27.85 8.34
C CYS A 71 -10.31 -28.86 9.39
N ASP A 72 -10.69 -28.65 10.65
CA ASP A 72 -10.45 -29.62 11.72
C ASP A 72 -11.46 -30.78 11.68
N SER A 73 -11.34 -31.73 12.62
CA SER A 73 -12.24 -32.90 12.71
C SER A 73 -13.71 -32.55 13.01
N GLU A 74 -13.99 -31.35 13.52
CA GLU A 74 -15.34 -30.86 13.81
C GLU A 74 -15.89 -29.97 12.68
N GLY A 75 -15.10 -29.75 11.63
CA GLY A 75 -15.39 -28.87 10.51
C GLY A 75 -15.23 -27.38 10.83
N ARG A 76 -14.46 -27.02 11.86
CA ARG A 76 -14.08 -25.63 12.14
C ARG A 76 -12.89 -25.24 11.28
N LYS A 77 -12.84 -23.97 10.88
CA LYS A 77 -11.72 -23.43 10.11
C LYS A 77 -10.53 -23.15 11.03
N ILE A 78 -9.36 -23.61 10.64
CA ILE A 78 -8.07 -23.27 11.24
C ILE A 78 -7.33 -22.44 10.19
N CYS A 79 -7.09 -21.17 10.48
CA CYS A 79 -6.44 -20.27 9.52
C CYS A 79 -5.01 -20.74 9.24
N ALA A 80 -4.61 -20.60 7.98
CA ALA A 80 -3.23 -20.82 7.56
C ALA A 80 -2.33 -19.71 8.10
N GLU A 81 -1.01 -19.95 8.08
CA GLU A 81 -0.04 -18.95 8.52
C GLU A 81 -0.24 -17.64 7.74
N GLY A 82 -0.32 -16.53 8.47
CA GLY A 82 -0.54 -15.22 7.89
C GLY A 82 -1.99 -14.87 7.53
N TRP A 83 -2.97 -15.68 7.95
CA TRP A 83 -4.41 -15.40 7.81
C TRP A 83 -5.12 -15.34 9.15
N GLU A 84 -6.13 -14.48 9.26
CA GLU A 84 -6.94 -14.28 10.45
C GLU A 84 -8.42 -14.01 10.14
N GLY A 85 -9.19 -13.72 11.18
CA GLY A 85 -10.64 -13.56 11.12
C GLY A 85 -11.38 -14.89 11.22
N GLU A 86 -12.69 -14.83 11.52
CA GLU A 86 -13.50 -16.04 11.72
C GLU A 86 -13.61 -16.91 10.45
N GLN A 87 -13.45 -16.29 9.28
CA GLN A 87 -13.53 -16.97 8.00
C GLN A 87 -12.16 -17.25 7.37
N CYS A 88 -11.06 -16.81 8.00
CA CYS A 88 -9.69 -16.87 7.49
C CYS A 88 -9.55 -16.22 6.11
N ASP A 89 -10.18 -15.07 5.94
CA ASP A 89 -10.21 -14.28 4.71
C ASP A 89 -9.46 -12.95 4.85
N GLN A 90 -8.94 -12.65 6.04
CA GLN A 90 -8.17 -11.44 6.32
C GLN A 90 -6.67 -11.80 6.35
N PRO A 91 -5.83 -11.21 5.50
CA PRO A 91 -4.39 -11.40 5.57
C PRO A 91 -3.79 -10.58 6.71
N ILE A 92 -2.91 -11.22 7.48
CA ILE A 92 -2.14 -10.56 8.54
C ILE A 92 -1.05 -9.71 7.89
N CYS A 93 -0.98 -8.45 8.32
CA CYS A 93 -0.04 -7.47 7.81
C CYS A 93 1.43 -7.75 8.16
N ALA A 94 2.34 -7.15 7.41
CA ALA A 94 3.73 -7.00 7.85
C ALA A 94 3.78 -6.30 9.21
N ASP A 95 4.66 -6.75 10.09
CA ASP A 95 4.88 -6.11 11.39
C ASP A 95 5.19 -4.62 11.21
N GLY A 96 4.37 -3.79 11.86
CA GLY A 96 4.50 -2.34 11.81
C GLY A 96 3.88 -1.65 10.60
N CYS A 97 3.06 -2.33 9.80
CA CYS A 97 2.21 -1.69 8.77
C CYS A 97 1.32 -0.61 9.41
N LYS A 98 1.56 0.67 9.08
CA LYS A 98 0.84 1.81 9.70
C LYS A 98 -0.18 2.48 8.80
N ARG A 99 0.22 2.81 7.56
CA ARG A 99 -0.53 3.64 6.61
C ARG A 99 -0.75 2.87 5.32
N GLY A 100 -1.46 1.78 5.44
CA GLY A 100 -1.68 0.85 4.35
C GLY A 100 -2.63 -0.27 4.73
N ARG A 101 -2.94 -1.10 3.74
CA ARG A 101 -3.80 -2.27 3.87
C ARG A 101 -3.08 -3.50 3.35
N CYS A 102 -3.46 -4.65 3.88
CA CYS A 102 -2.77 -5.89 3.56
C CYS A 102 -3.50 -6.61 2.45
N VAL A 103 -2.78 -6.81 1.35
CA VAL A 103 -3.31 -7.43 0.13
C VAL A 103 -2.97 -8.91 0.08
N GLU A 104 -1.92 -9.30 0.80
CA GLU A 104 -1.49 -10.67 1.03
C GLU A 104 -0.73 -10.74 2.36
N PRO A 105 -0.57 -11.94 2.95
CA PRO A 105 0.13 -12.08 4.23
C PRO A 105 1.53 -11.47 4.19
N GLY A 106 1.85 -10.65 5.19
CA GLY A 106 3.17 -10.02 5.31
C GLY A 106 3.44 -8.90 4.30
N ARG A 107 2.44 -8.43 3.54
CA ARG A 107 2.60 -7.29 2.62
C ARG A 107 1.66 -6.14 2.96
N CYS A 108 2.25 -4.96 3.15
CA CYS A 108 1.53 -3.71 3.37
C CYS A 108 1.47 -2.93 2.04
N ASP A 109 0.28 -2.73 1.50
CA ASP A 109 0.03 -1.84 0.37
C ASP A 109 -0.25 -0.43 0.88
N CYS A 110 0.58 0.53 0.49
CA CYS A 110 0.61 1.84 1.13
C CYS A 110 -0.48 2.79 0.65
N ASP A 111 -0.98 3.60 1.58
CA ASP A 111 -1.83 4.74 1.25
C ASP A 111 -1.07 5.74 0.38
N HIS A 112 -1.82 6.49 -0.44
CA HIS A 112 -1.23 7.44 -1.39
C HIS A 112 -0.32 8.46 -0.69
N GLY A 113 0.94 8.51 -1.11
CA GLY A 113 1.96 9.39 -0.52
C GLY A 113 2.88 8.71 0.49
N PHE A 114 2.70 7.42 0.76
CA PHE A 114 3.61 6.63 1.58
C PHE A 114 4.28 5.52 0.79
N PHE A 115 5.43 5.07 1.28
CA PHE A 115 6.18 3.95 0.72
C PHE A 115 7.00 3.24 1.81
N GLY A 116 7.76 2.22 1.40
CA GLY A 116 8.53 1.36 2.29
C GLY A 116 7.72 0.13 2.73
N ALA A 117 8.40 -0.87 3.32
CA ALA A 117 7.79 -2.16 3.66
C ALA A 117 6.65 -2.06 4.69
N THR A 118 6.66 -1.02 5.53
CA THR A 118 5.71 -0.76 6.61
C THR A 118 4.83 0.47 6.35
N CYS A 119 4.98 1.10 5.19
CA CYS A 119 4.32 2.36 4.83
C CYS A 119 4.57 3.48 5.86
N SER A 120 5.78 3.49 6.44
CA SER A 120 6.20 4.53 7.38
C SER A 120 6.87 5.72 6.71
N GLU A 121 7.38 5.56 5.49
CA GLU A 121 8.14 6.60 4.78
C GLU A 121 7.21 7.45 3.94
N CYS A 122 7.34 8.77 4.03
CA CYS A 122 6.55 9.71 3.23
C CYS A 122 7.25 10.04 1.91
N ARG A 123 6.47 10.16 0.84
CA ARG A 123 6.97 10.64 -0.44
C ARG A 123 7.11 12.16 -0.38
N ARG A 124 8.29 12.68 -0.68
CA ARG A 124 8.48 14.13 -0.91
C ARG A 124 7.77 14.59 -2.18
N SER A 125 7.52 15.89 -2.29
CA SER A 125 7.03 16.48 -3.55
C SER A 125 7.96 16.16 -4.72
N GLU A 126 7.42 15.94 -5.92
CA GLU A 126 8.19 15.52 -7.10
C GLU A 126 9.30 16.51 -7.45
N ASN A 127 9.02 17.80 -7.34
CA ASN A 127 9.97 18.88 -7.66
C ASN A 127 10.96 19.20 -6.53
N CYS A 128 10.81 18.57 -5.37
CA CYS A 128 11.67 18.81 -4.20
C CYS A 128 13.13 18.49 -4.52
N ARG A 129 14.01 19.50 -4.42
CA ARG A 129 15.44 19.38 -4.77
C ARG A 129 16.30 19.03 -3.56
N HIS A 130 16.30 19.90 -2.55
CA HIS A 130 17.15 19.77 -1.35
C HIS A 130 16.29 19.78 -0.08
N GLY A 131 15.44 18.77 0.03
CA GLY A 131 14.51 18.65 1.12
C GLY A 131 13.87 17.28 1.20
N SER A 132 13.23 17.03 2.33
CA SER A 132 12.46 15.81 2.59
C SER A 132 11.07 16.18 3.06
N CYS A 133 10.13 15.22 3.00
CA CYS A 133 8.90 15.38 3.75
C CYS A 133 9.20 15.39 5.27
N ARG A 134 8.38 16.09 6.04
CA ARG A 134 8.53 16.23 7.50
C ARG A 134 7.21 15.89 8.20
N ASP A 135 7.30 15.45 9.45
CA ASP A 135 6.15 15.20 10.33
C ASP A 135 5.10 14.29 9.70
N ASN A 136 5.56 13.29 8.94
CA ASN A 136 4.70 12.30 8.32
C ASN A 136 3.68 12.86 7.30
N GLN A 137 3.90 14.10 6.82
CA GLN A 137 3.07 14.73 5.80
C GLN A 137 3.63 14.45 4.40
N PRO A 138 2.94 13.64 3.58
CA PRO A 138 3.40 13.33 2.23
C PRO A 138 3.24 14.54 1.31
N PHE A 139 3.98 14.53 0.21
CA PHE A 139 4.02 15.57 -0.83
C PHE A 139 4.49 16.94 -0.34
N THR A 140 5.11 17.00 0.84
CA THR A 140 5.78 18.19 1.34
C THR A 140 7.26 18.20 0.95
N CYS A 141 7.89 19.37 1.08
CA CYS A 141 9.32 19.57 0.87
C CYS A 141 9.83 20.51 1.96
N ALA A 142 10.27 19.96 3.09
CA ALA A 142 10.95 20.69 4.14
C ALA A 142 12.42 20.81 3.77
N CYS A 143 12.90 22.04 3.61
CA CYS A 143 14.24 22.30 3.12
C CYS A 143 15.30 21.92 4.13
N GLU A 144 16.38 21.35 3.60
CA GLU A 144 17.62 21.18 4.34
C GLU A 144 18.23 22.54 4.71
N PRO A 145 19.08 22.61 5.75
CA PRO A 145 19.77 23.83 6.12
C PRO A 145 20.52 24.46 4.94
N GLY A 146 20.38 25.77 4.76
CA GLY A 146 20.98 26.51 3.63
C GLY A 146 20.18 26.45 2.32
N TRP A 147 19.03 25.78 2.29
CA TRP A 147 18.13 25.76 1.12
C TRP A 147 16.78 26.41 1.43
N GLY A 148 16.15 26.98 0.39
CA GLY A 148 14.85 27.62 0.48
C GLY A 148 14.06 27.57 -0.82
N GLY A 149 12.86 28.14 -0.79
CA GLY A 149 11.89 28.00 -1.88
C GLY A 149 10.87 26.91 -1.59
N ILE A 150 9.80 26.86 -2.40
CA ILE A 150 8.70 25.89 -2.21
C ILE A 150 9.14 24.45 -2.52
N PHE A 151 10.18 24.30 -3.34
CA PHE A 151 10.78 23.03 -3.73
C PHE A 151 12.24 22.91 -3.27
N CYS A 152 12.67 23.77 -2.35
CA CYS A 152 14.05 23.81 -1.84
C CYS A 152 15.09 23.93 -2.97
N GLU A 153 14.73 24.70 -3.99
CA GLU A 153 15.50 24.90 -5.20
C GLU A 153 16.52 26.04 -5.09
N ARG A 154 16.38 26.90 -4.09
CA ARG A 154 17.20 28.11 -3.90
C ARG A 154 18.29 27.88 -2.88
N ASP A 155 19.53 28.20 -3.25
CA ASP A 155 20.66 28.17 -2.33
C ASP A 155 20.70 29.49 -1.54
N LEU A 156 20.47 29.41 -0.23
CA LEU A 156 20.47 30.56 0.66
C LEU A 156 21.88 31.00 1.08
N GLU A 157 22.90 30.23 0.71
CA GLU A 157 24.32 30.48 0.97
C GLU A 157 25.12 30.65 -0.34
N TYR A 158 24.43 31.02 -1.42
CA TYR A 158 24.98 31.09 -2.77
C TYR A 158 26.28 31.90 -2.84
N CYS A 159 26.35 33.07 -2.21
CA CYS A 159 27.54 33.92 -2.22
C CYS A 159 28.76 33.23 -1.60
N THR A 160 28.57 32.53 -0.49
CA THR A 160 29.65 31.84 0.22
C THR A 160 30.14 30.64 -0.56
N ARG A 161 29.23 29.92 -1.22
CA ARG A 161 29.54 28.71 -1.99
C ARG A 161 30.09 29.00 -3.39
N HIS A 162 29.64 30.07 -4.05
CA HIS A 162 29.92 30.33 -5.47
C HIS A 162 30.74 31.59 -5.76
N GLN A 163 30.79 32.58 -4.86
CA GLN A 163 31.51 33.85 -5.04
C GLN A 163 31.32 34.48 -6.45
N PRO A 164 30.07 34.79 -6.85
CA PRO A 164 29.75 35.15 -8.23
C PRO A 164 30.25 36.54 -8.65
N CYS A 165 30.36 37.49 -7.72
CA CYS A 165 30.74 38.87 -8.02
C CYS A 165 32.22 39.00 -8.38
N LYS A 166 32.50 39.72 -9.46
CA LYS A 166 33.85 39.99 -9.99
C LYS A 166 34.30 41.41 -9.65
N ASN A 167 35.57 41.69 -9.94
CA ASN A 167 36.17 43.03 -9.85
C ASN A 167 36.01 43.72 -8.47
N GLY A 168 35.97 42.95 -7.39
CA GLY A 168 35.80 43.47 -6.03
C GLY A 168 34.36 43.78 -5.63
N GLY A 169 33.36 43.33 -6.40
CA GLY A 169 31.94 43.49 -6.04
C GLY A 169 31.57 42.74 -4.77
N VAL A 170 30.68 43.35 -3.97
CA VAL A 170 30.17 42.77 -2.72
C VAL A 170 28.97 41.88 -3.03
N CYS A 171 29.04 40.61 -2.64
CA CYS A 171 27.97 39.64 -2.85
C CYS A 171 26.99 39.64 -1.67
N THR A 172 25.70 39.65 -1.97
CA THR A 172 24.62 39.40 -1.01
C THR A 172 23.75 38.24 -1.48
N ASN A 173 23.41 37.31 -0.58
CA ASN A 173 22.52 36.20 -0.91
C ASN A 173 21.15 36.77 -1.33
N GLY A 174 20.62 36.24 -2.43
CA GLY A 174 19.49 36.84 -3.12
C GLY A 174 18.16 36.64 -2.41
N GLY A 175 17.24 37.56 -2.68
CA GLY A 175 15.85 37.52 -2.17
C GLY A 175 14.95 36.61 -3.00
N VAL A 176 13.63 36.79 -2.93
CA VAL A 176 12.62 35.86 -3.51
C VAL A 176 12.80 35.54 -5.01
N ARG A 177 13.49 36.39 -5.78
CA ARG A 177 13.58 36.28 -7.25
C ARG A 177 14.95 35.86 -7.80
N THR A 178 16.01 35.92 -7.00
CA THR A 178 17.38 35.62 -7.45
C THR A 178 18.15 34.90 -6.34
N ASP A 179 19.17 34.12 -6.71
CA ASP A 179 20.00 33.40 -5.72
C ASP A 179 21.09 34.31 -5.12
N PHE A 180 21.47 35.38 -5.83
CA PHE A 180 22.42 36.37 -5.35
C PHE A 180 22.15 37.77 -5.93
N THR A 181 22.84 38.78 -5.40
CA THR A 181 22.96 40.12 -5.98
C THR A 181 24.37 40.64 -5.74
N CYS A 182 24.94 41.33 -6.73
CA CYS A 182 26.25 41.95 -6.63
C CYS A 182 26.13 43.47 -6.55
N GLN A 183 26.77 44.07 -5.57
CA GLN A 183 26.99 45.51 -5.52
C GLN A 183 28.32 45.84 -6.20
N CYS A 184 28.25 46.41 -7.39
CA CYS A 184 29.44 46.68 -8.20
C CYS A 184 30.17 47.95 -7.72
N PRO A 185 31.51 47.91 -7.74
CA PRO A 185 32.31 49.12 -7.54
C PRO A 185 32.18 50.06 -8.73
N GLU A 186 32.58 51.31 -8.52
CA GLU A 186 32.53 52.35 -9.55
C GLU A 186 33.29 51.91 -10.82
N GLY A 187 32.69 52.13 -11.98
CA GLY A 187 33.26 51.70 -13.27
C GLY A 187 32.94 50.27 -13.68
N PHE A 188 32.18 49.50 -12.90
CA PHE A 188 31.73 48.15 -13.27
C PHE A 188 30.20 48.01 -13.21
N VAL A 189 29.64 47.25 -14.15
CA VAL A 189 28.20 46.95 -14.27
C VAL A 189 27.98 45.48 -14.63
N GLY A 190 26.71 45.07 -14.71
CA GLY A 190 26.31 43.68 -14.97
C GLY A 190 25.91 42.93 -13.70
N ALA A 191 25.25 41.78 -13.85
CA ALA A 191 24.74 41.00 -12.72
C ALA A 191 25.86 40.47 -11.80
N THR A 192 27.06 40.29 -12.35
CA THR A 192 28.26 39.79 -11.67
C THR A 192 29.39 40.82 -11.64
N CYS A 193 29.14 42.08 -12.02
CA CYS A 193 30.15 43.15 -12.09
C CYS A 193 31.32 42.84 -13.04
N ASP A 194 31.06 42.10 -14.12
CA ASP A 194 32.03 41.64 -15.11
C ASP A 194 32.22 42.62 -16.27
N ILE A 195 31.31 43.58 -16.45
CA ILE A 195 31.36 44.57 -17.52
C ILE A 195 32.03 45.85 -17.01
N GLN A 196 33.18 46.20 -17.58
CA GLN A 196 33.85 47.48 -17.30
C GLN A 196 33.22 48.61 -18.13
N LEU A 197 32.84 49.71 -17.49
CA LEU A 197 32.40 50.92 -18.17
C LEU A 197 33.60 51.63 -18.81
N PRO A 198 33.44 52.24 -19.99
CA PRO A 198 34.48 53.05 -20.59
C PRO A 198 34.86 54.19 -19.66
N SER A 199 36.16 54.38 -19.41
CA SER A 199 36.67 55.55 -18.72
C SER A 199 36.40 56.80 -19.57
N ILE A 200 35.58 57.72 -19.04
CA ILE A 200 35.17 58.97 -19.71
C ILE A 200 36.38 59.90 -20.00
N CYS A 201 37.57 59.56 -19.53
CA CYS A 201 38.79 60.37 -19.64
C CYS A 201 39.80 59.91 -20.70
N GLU A 202 39.51 58.88 -21.52
CA GLU A 202 40.42 58.52 -22.62
C GLU A 202 40.32 59.47 -23.84
N HIS A 203 39.35 60.39 -23.85
CA HIS A 203 39.37 61.52 -24.76
C HIS A 203 39.59 62.84 -24.00
N PRO A 204 40.62 63.62 -24.36
CA PRO A 204 40.90 64.90 -23.73
C PRO A 204 39.85 65.92 -24.21
N GLY A 205 38.74 66.08 -23.49
CA GLY A 205 37.75 67.04 -23.97
C GLY A 205 36.59 67.44 -23.07
N ILE A 206 35.89 66.53 -22.39
CA ILE A 206 34.56 66.91 -21.87
C ILE A 206 34.28 66.29 -20.50
N CYS A 207 34.84 66.88 -19.46
CA CYS A 207 34.32 66.81 -18.09
C CYS A 207 34.22 68.22 -17.52
N ARG A 208 33.03 68.82 -17.52
CA ARG A 208 32.67 69.93 -16.64
C ARG A 208 31.38 69.58 -15.89
N ASN A 209 31.52 69.45 -14.57
CA ASN A 209 30.44 69.38 -13.56
C ASN A 209 29.50 68.16 -13.59
N GLY A 210 30.04 66.94 -13.79
CA GLY A 210 29.46 65.72 -13.19
C GLY A 210 28.00 65.36 -13.51
N GLN A 211 27.39 65.91 -14.57
CA GLN A 211 26.05 65.53 -15.02
C GLN A 211 26.13 64.88 -16.40
N TYR A 212 25.47 63.72 -16.49
CA TYR A 212 25.23 62.96 -17.72
C TYR A 212 24.44 63.85 -18.70
N HIS A 213 25.00 64.13 -19.88
CA HIS A 213 24.21 64.60 -21.00
C HIS A 213 24.30 63.52 -22.09
N LEU A 214 23.30 62.64 -22.13
CA LEU A 214 23.10 61.76 -23.29
C LEU A 214 22.64 62.63 -24.46
N SER A 215 23.59 63.17 -25.23
CA SER A 215 23.29 63.56 -26.60
C SER A 215 23.25 62.28 -27.44
N VAL A 216 22.05 61.73 -27.57
CA VAL A 216 21.72 60.73 -28.58
C VAL A 216 21.90 61.41 -29.95
N LEU A 217 22.82 60.90 -30.77
CA LEU A 217 22.83 61.11 -32.21
C LEU A 217 21.95 60.04 -32.86
#